data_AF-A0A527I4L9-F1
#
_entry.id   AF-A0A527I4L9-F1
#
_cell.length_a   1.000
_cell.length_b   1.000
_cell.length_c   1.000
_cell.angle_alpha   90.00
_cell.angle_beta   90.00
_cell.angle_gamma   90.00
#
_symmetry.space_group_name_H-M   'P 1'
#
loop_
_entity.id
_entity.type
_entity.pdbx_description
1 polymer ?
#
loop_
_entity_poly.entity_id
_entity_poly.type
_entity_poly.pdbx_seq_one_letter_code
_entity_poly.pdbx_strand_id
1 'polypeptide(L)' 'AYYDGPEPPVGHGVHHYHFRLAALDTPSLAIPASVGIERIWREAQKHSLEQAELIGTYERNS' A
#
# COMPACT_ATOMS: atom_id res chain seq x y z
N ALA A 1 -0.29 12.10 -5.87
CA ALA A 1 0.39 11.01 -5.12
C ALA A 1 1.66 10.66 -5.87
N TYR A 2 2.75 10.38 -5.17
CA TYR A 2 4.05 9.99 -5.74
C TYR A 2 4.39 8.58 -5.25
N TYR A 3 4.93 7.74 -6.13
CA TYR A 3 5.37 6.39 -5.82
C TYR A 3 6.90 6.34 -5.94
N ASP A 4 7.58 5.95 -4.87
CA ASP A 4 9.04 6.04 -4.73
C ASP A 4 9.78 4.74 -5.11
N GLY A 5 9.05 3.65 -5.30
CA GLY A 5 9.65 2.38 -5.72
C GLY A 5 10.40 1.60 -4.61
N PRO A 6 10.89 0.41 -4.93
CA PRO A 6 11.66 -0.42 -4.01
C PRO A 6 13.15 -0.06 -3.99
N GLU A 7 13.69 0.29 -2.81
CA GLU A 7 15.13 0.51 -2.59
C GLU A 7 15.61 -0.24 -1.33
N PRO A 8 15.69 -1.59 -1.36
CA PRO A 8 16.14 -2.35 -0.21
C PRO A 8 17.65 -2.13 0.03
N PRO A 9 18.13 -2.18 1.29
CA PRO A 9 19.55 -2.13 1.58
C PRO A 9 20.31 -3.29 0.91
N VAL A 10 21.53 -3.04 0.42
CA VAL A 10 22.38 -4.08 -0.19
C VAL A 10 22.61 -5.21 0.80
N GLY A 11 22.41 -6.46 0.36
CA GLY A 11 22.69 -7.65 1.15
C GLY A 11 21.71 -7.93 2.31
N HIS A 12 20.59 -7.22 2.40
CA HIS A 12 19.57 -7.42 3.45
C HIS A 12 18.60 -8.59 3.13
N GLY A 13 18.81 -9.30 2.05
CA GLY A 13 17.87 -10.32 1.59
C GLY A 13 16.71 -9.74 0.78
N VAL A 14 15.81 -10.63 0.38
CA VAL A 14 14.57 -10.30 -0.34
C VAL A 14 13.62 -9.46 0.52
N HIS A 15 13.22 -8.29 0.02
CA HIS A 15 12.11 -7.50 0.57
C HIS A 15 10.80 -7.84 -0.15
N HIS A 16 9.70 -7.85 0.61
CA HIS A 16 8.35 -8.10 0.11
C HIS A 16 7.57 -6.79 0.09
N TYR A 17 7.14 -6.36 -1.09
CA TYR A 17 6.39 -5.13 -1.31
C TYR A 17 4.93 -5.47 -1.52
N HIS A 18 4.09 -5.09 -0.55
CA HIS A 18 2.66 -5.37 -0.53
C HIS A 18 1.88 -4.26 -1.23
N PHE A 19 1.32 -4.57 -2.40
CA PHE A 19 0.43 -3.68 -3.14
C PHE A 19 -1.01 -4.10 -2.86
N ARG A 20 -1.74 -3.27 -2.12
CA ARG A 20 -3.13 -3.55 -1.73
C ARG A 20 -4.10 -2.70 -2.52
N LEU A 21 -5.15 -3.34 -3.03
CA LEU A 21 -6.24 -2.71 -3.75
C LEU A 21 -7.56 -3.06 -3.04
N ALA A 22 -8.38 -2.06 -2.76
CA ALA A 22 -9.69 -2.24 -2.14
C ALA A 22 -10.79 -1.67 -3.05
N ALA A 23 -11.82 -2.47 -3.32
CA ALA A 23 -13.07 -1.98 -3.90
C ALA A 23 -13.93 -1.40 -2.78
N LEU A 24 -14.44 -0.18 -2.96
CA LEU A 24 -15.22 0.54 -1.95
C LEU A 24 -16.67 0.72 -2.40
N ASP A 25 -17.60 0.72 -1.44
CA ASP A 25 -19.03 1.02 -1.67
C ASP A 25 -19.35 2.52 -1.75
N THR A 26 -18.34 3.37 -1.52
CA THR A 26 -18.43 4.82 -1.55
C THR A 26 -17.54 5.41 -2.64
N PRO A 27 -17.98 6.46 -3.36
CA PRO A 27 -17.17 7.12 -4.38
C PRO A 27 -16.02 7.96 -3.79
N SER A 28 -16.08 8.31 -2.51
CA SER A 28 -15.04 9.09 -1.84
C SER A 28 -14.96 8.79 -0.35
N LEU A 29 -13.77 8.95 0.22
CA LEU A 29 -13.52 8.92 1.65
C LEU A 29 -13.30 10.35 2.13
N ALA A 30 -14.03 10.78 3.15
CA ALA A 30 -13.92 12.12 3.72
C ALA A 30 -12.68 12.26 4.64
N ILE A 31 -11.49 12.05 4.09
CA ILE A 31 -10.21 12.09 4.81
C ILE A 31 -9.32 13.19 4.21
N PRO A 32 -8.69 14.04 5.04
CA PRO A 32 -7.73 15.03 4.53
C PRO A 32 -6.53 14.35 3.84
N ALA A 33 -6.02 14.94 2.77
CA ALA A 33 -4.85 14.41 2.05
C ALA A 33 -3.57 14.34 2.91
N SER A 34 -3.52 15.04 4.04
CA SER A 34 -2.37 15.06 4.97
C SER A 34 -2.34 13.90 5.97
N VAL A 35 -3.37 13.04 6.00
CA VAL A 35 -3.39 11.92 6.95
C VAL A 35 -2.46 10.79 6.49
N GLY A 36 -1.81 10.12 7.46
CA GLY A 36 -0.93 8.98 7.18
C GLY A 36 -1.66 7.76 6.62
N ILE A 37 -0.91 6.90 5.94
CA ILE A 37 -1.42 5.70 5.23
C ILE A 37 -2.27 4.78 6.11
N GLU A 38 -1.92 4.61 7.38
CA GLU A 38 -2.71 3.76 8.28
C GLU A 38 -4.14 4.29 8.48
N ARG A 39 -4.31 5.61 8.61
CA ARG A 39 -5.63 6.20 8.80
C ARG A 39 -6.44 6.10 7.51
N ILE A 40 -5.79 6.35 6.36
CA ILE A 40 -6.43 6.14 5.05
C ILE A 40 -6.93 4.71 4.93
N TRP A 41 -6.09 3.73 5.24
CA TRP A 41 -6.47 2.33 5.17
C TRP A 41 -7.60 1.98 6.13
N ARG A 42 -7.54 2.41 7.40
CA ARG A 42 -8.62 2.17 8.37
C ARG A 42 -9.96 2.74 7.94
N GLU A 43 -9.99 3.93 7.33
CA GLU A 43 -11.24 4.50 6.81
C GLU A 43 -11.73 3.75 5.57
N ALA A 44 -10.84 3.37 4.64
CA ALA A 44 -11.19 2.58 3.47
C ALA A 44 -11.80 1.22 3.85
N GLN A 45 -11.26 0.55 4.86
CA GLN A 45 -11.76 -0.75 5.34
C GLN A 45 -13.23 -0.72 5.79
N LYS A 46 -13.72 0.40 6.32
CA LYS A 46 -15.14 0.55 6.73
C LYS A 46 -16.11 0.48 5.55
N HIS A 47 -15.62 0.73 4.34
CA HIS A 47 -16.36 0.79 3.09
C HIS A 47 -15.98 -0.34 2.12
N SER A 48 -15.13 -1.28 2.54
CA SER A 48 -14.56 -2.28 1.65
C SER A 48 -15.57 -3.36 1.29
N LEU A 49 -15.80 -3.53 -0.01
CA LEU A 49 -16.57 -4.64 -0.58
C LEU A 49 -15.68 -5.86 -0.78
N GLU A 50 -14.48 -5.64 -1.33
CA GLU A 50 -13.50 -6.69 -1.61
C GLU A 50 -12.08 -6.10 -1.61
N GLN A 51 -11.08 -6.96 -1.44
CA GLN A 51 -9.67 -6.60 -1.42
C GLN A 51 -8.84 -7.62 -2.20
N ALA A 52 -7.81 -7.11 -2.88
CA ALA A 52 -6.79 -7.92 -3.52
C ALA A 52 -5.41 -7.43 -3.08
N GLU A 53 -4.45 -8.36 -3.02
CA GLU A 53 -3.06 -8.06 -2.73
C GLU A 53 -2.15 -8.70 -3.77
N LEU A 54 -1.22 -7.91 -4.28
CA LEU A 54 -0.08 -8.37 -5.07
C LEU A 54 1.17 -8.17 -4.23
N ILE A 55 1.96 -9.23 -4.07
CA ILE A 55 3.24 -9.17 -3.36
C ILE A 55 4.35 -9.26 -4.41
N GLY A 56 5.06 -8.14 -4.60
CA GLY A 56 6.26 -8.09 -5.42
C GLY A 56 7.50 -8.30 -4.55
N THR A 57 8.52 -8.96 -5.08
CA THR A 57 9.80 -9.14 -4.38
C THR A 57 10.91 -8.42 -5.12
N TYR A 58 11.80 -7.77 -4.37
CA TYR A 58 13.04 -7.21 -4.91
C TYR A 58 14.17 -7.32 -3.88
N GLU A 59 15.38 -7.51 -4.38
CA GLU A 59 16.60 -7.58 -3.61
C GLU A 59 17.70 -6.86 -4.37
N ARG A 60 18.61 -6.21 -3.63
CA ARG A 60 19.86 -5.68 -4.18
C ARG A 60 21.01 -6.61 -3.80
N ASN A 61 21.35 -7.48 -4.76
CA ASN A 61 22.44 -8.43 -4.66
C ASN A 61 23.74 -7.82 -5.20
N SER A 62 24.53 -7.27 -4.27
CA SER A 62 25.87 -6.64 -4.49
C SER A 62 25.84 -5.27 -5.16
#